data_AF-A0A315XFH0-F1
#
_entry.id   AF-A0A315XFH0-F1
#
_cell.length_a   1.000
_cell.length_b   1.000
_cell.length_c   1.000
_cell.angle_alpha   90.00
_cell.angle_beta   90.00
_cell.angle_gamma   90.00
#
_symmetry.space_group_name_H-M   'P 1'
#
loop_
_entity.id
_entity.type
_entity.pdbx_description
1 polymer ?
#
loop_
_entity_poly.entity_id
_entity_poly.type
_entity_poly.pdbx_seq_one_letter_code
_entity_poly.pdbx_strand_id
1 'polypeptide(L)'
;MTAEKIQFRPLANLFLIQYKNFIKTGTYNLSPQMIPQFIEQINIDIAVTKEQIKKAKQILKIEKLPPLHKKAIKINAYIEDFNDDIKKFRKRKTKLINLRDKPPSKKSNQIPISKSTIVPPLARPMIKETSDENEN
;
A
#
# COMPACT_ATOMS: atom_id res chain seq x y z
N MET A 1 37.12 21.12 17.20
CA MET A 1 36.01 20.24 17.63
C MET A 1 34.93 20.27 16.56
N THR A 2 34.94 19.30 15.65
CA THR A 2 33.95 19.17 14.58
C THR A 2 32.88 18.19 15.03
N ALA A 3 31.68 18.70 15.30
CA ALA A 3 30.51 17.89 15.54
C ALA A 3 30.16 17.14 14.24
N GLU A 4 30.45 15.85 14.21
CA GLU A 4 29.99 14.98 13.13
C GLU A 4 28.46 14.98 13.11
N LYS A 5 27.92 15.47 11.99
CA LYS A 5 26.49 15.38 11.66
C LYS A 5 26.06 13.92 11.75
N ILE A 6 25.28 13.59 12.78
CA ILE A 6 24.50 12.36 12.85
C ILE A 6 23.62 12.32 11.60
N GLN A 7 23.96 11.46 10.64
CA GLN A 7 23.16 11.24 9.44
C GLN A 7 21.86 10.55 9.82
N PHE A 8 20.81 11.35 10.06
CA PHE A 8 19.44 10.88 10.21
C PHE A 8 18.98 10.20 8.90
N ARG A 9 18.90 8.86 8.89
CA ARG A 9 18.11 8.10 7.90
C ARG A 9 16.92 7.38 8.56
N PRO A 10 15.94 8.08 9.17
CA PRO A 10 14.84 7.42 9.87
C PRO A 10 13.81 6.76 8.93
N LEU A 11 13.64 7.27 7.70
CA LEU A 11 12.50 6.89 6.84
C LEU A 11 12.68 5.54 6.13
N ALA A 12 13.88 5.23 5.63
CA ALA A 12 14.16 3.95 4.97
C ALA A 12 14.03 2.76 5.93
N ASN A 13 14.42 2.96 7.19
CA ASN A 13 14.33 1.93 8.22
C ASN A 13 12.87 1.68 8.63
N LEU A 14 12.05 2.74 8.69
CA LEU A 14 10.63 2.62 9.01
C LEU A 14 9.86 1.85 7.94
N PHE A 15 10.12 2.10 6.65
CA PHE A 15 9.50 1.33 5.55
C PHE A 15 9.78 -0.17 5.69
N LEU A 16 11.05 -0.54 5.89
CA LEU A 16 11.45 -1.94 6.02
C LEU A 16 10.81 -2.63 7.22
N ILE A 17 10.71 -1.96 8.36
CA ILE A 17 10.05 -2.49 9.56
C ILE A 17 8.57 -2.73 9.29
N GLN A 18 7.89 -1.73 8.70
CA GLN A 18 6.48 -1.82 8.36
C GLN A 18 6.20 -2.91 7.32
N TYR A 19 7.07 -3.02 6.32
CA TYR A 19 7.03 -4.05 5.30
C TYR A 19 7.16 -5.45 5.91
N LYS A 20 8.20 -5.69 6.71
CA LYS A 20 8.40 -6.97 7.41
C LYS A 20 7.21 -7.34 8.28
N ASN A 21 6.68 -6.37 9.02
CA ASN A 21 5.49 -6.58 9.84
C ASN A 21 4.27 -6.93 9.00
N PHE A 22 4.05 -6.27 7.87
CA PHE A 22 2.95 -6.58 6.95
C PHE A 22 3.08 -7.98 6.34
N ILE A 23 4.27 -8.40 5.92
CA ILE A 23 4.48 -9.76 5.40
C ILE A 23 4.14 -10.80 6.48
N LYS A 24 4.66 -10.60 7.69
CA LYS A 24 4.46 -11.50 8.83
C LYS A 24 2.99 -11.60 9.26
N THR A 25 2.36 -10.45 9.55
CA THR A 25 1.01 -10.38 10.14
C THR A 25 -0.11 -10.36 9.10
N GLY A 26 0.13 -9.68 7.97
CA GLY A 26 -0.89 -9.46 6.95
C GLY A 26 -1.83 -8.31 7.17
N THR A 27 -1.72 -7.65 8.31
CA THR A 27 -2.49 -6.46 8.63
C THR A 27 -1.81 -5.27 7.99
N TYR A 28 -2.57 -4.55 7.17
CA TYR A 28 -2.11 -3.33 6.53
C TYR A 28 -2.79 -2.15 7.21
N ASN A 29 -2.01 -1.40 8.00
CA ASN A 29 -2.49 -0.25 8.77
C ASN A 29 -1.83 1.06 8.30
N LEU A 30 -1.28 1.08 7.09
CA LEU A 30 -0.47 2.18 6.58
C LEU A 30 -1.26 3.05 5.60
N SER A 31 -0.72 4.22 5.29
CA SER A 31 -1.30 5.14 4.31
C SER A 31 -1.44 4.48 2.93
N PRO A 32 -2.59 4.60 2.24
CA PRO A 32 -2.79 4.08 0.89
C PRO A 32 -1.72 4.52 -0.13
N GLN A 33 -1.06 5.66 0.10
CA GLN A 33 0.05 6.15 -0.73
C GLN A 33 1.26 5.22 -0.74
N MET A 34 1.44 4.40 0.31
CA MET A 34 2.54 3.44 0.42
C MET A 34 2.25 2.12 -0.30
N ILE A 35 1.01 1.90 -0.75
CA ILE A 35 0.60 0.64 -1.41
C ILE A 35 1.45 0.32 -2.65
N PRO A 36 1.71 1.25 -3.59
CA PRO A 36 2.52 0.96 -4.77
C PRO A 36 3.93 0.48 -4.42
N GLN A 37 4.60 1.13 -3.47
CA GLN A 37 5.94 0.76 -3.02
C GLN A 37 5.97 -0.63 -2.35
N PHE A 38 4.93 -0.97 -1.58
CA PHE A 38 4.79 -2.31 -0.99
C PHE A 38 4.56 -3.38 -2.08
N ILE A 39 3.75 -3.09 -3.09
CA ILE A 39 3.53 -4.02 -4.21
C ILE A 39 4.82 -4.25 -4.98
N GLU A 40 5.60 -3.20 -5.23
CA GLU A 40 6.91 -3.29 -5.88
C GLU A 40 7.88 -4.15 -5.07
N GLN A 41 8.01 -3.90 -3.76
CA GLN A 41 8.87 -4.69 -2.89
C GLN A 41 8.45 -6.18 -2.86
N ILE A 42 7.16 -6.48 -2.84
CA ILE A 42 6.68 -7.88 -2.94
C ILE A 42 7.10 -8.52 -4.26
N ASN A 43 7.06 -7.79 -5.37
CA ASN A 43 7.51 -8.35 -6.66
C ASN A 43 9.00 -8.68 -6.65
N ILE A 44 9.82 -7.81 -6.04
CA ILE A 44 11.26 -8.03 -5.84
C ILE A 44 11.48 -9.28 -5.00
N ASP A 45 10.82 -9.40 -3.85
CA ASP A 45 10.96 -10.55 -2.95
C ASP A 45 10.54 -11.86 -3.62
N ILE A 46 9.46 -11.85 -4.43
CA ILE A 46 9.05 -13.01 -5.23
C ILE A 46 10.14 -13.39 -6.25
N ALA A 47 10.75 -12.40 -6.92
CA ALA A 47 11.80 -12.65 -7.90
C ALA A 47 13.05 -13.25 -7.24
N VAL A 48 13.50 -12.66 -6.11
CA VAL A 48 14.63 -13.17 -5.32
C VAL A 48 14.35 -14.60 -4.84
N THR A 49 13.15 -14.86 -4.31
CA THR A 49 12.78 -16.20 -3.82
C THR A 49 12.79 -17.24 -4.94
N LYS A 50 12.29 -16.89 -6.14
CA LYS A 50 12.38 -17.77 -7.32
C LYS A 50 13.82 -18.07 -7.73
N GLU A 51 14.71 -17.08 -7.64
CA GLU A 51 16.13 -17.28 -7.92
C GLU A 51 16.77 -18.23 -6.91
N GLN A 52 16.43 -18.11 -5.63
CA GLN A 52 16.90 -19.02 -4.59
C GLN A 52 16.42 -20.46 -4.84
N ILE A 53 15.16 -20.65 -5.23
CA ILE A 53 14.64 -21.97 -5.65
C ILE A 53 15.44 -22.52 -6.84
N LYS A 54 15.76 -21.68 -7.83
CA LYS A 54 16.55 -22.10 -9.00
C LYS A 54 17.95 -22.57 -8.58
N LYS A 55 18.62 -21.84 -7.69
CA LYS A 55 19.93 -22.22 -7.13
C LYS A 55 19.86 -23.53 -6.35
N ALA A 56 18.86 -23.69 -5.48
CA ALA A 56 18.63 -24.93 -4.74
C ALA A 56 18.42 -26.14 -5.67
N LYS A 57 17.61 -25.99 -6.72
CA LYS A 57 17.41 -27.03 -7.74
C LYS A 57 18.69 -27.33 -8.53
N GLN A 58 19.53 -26.32 -8.79
CA GLN A 58 20.81 -26.52 -9.47
C GLN A 58 21.78 -27.33 -8.62
N ILE A 59 21.83 -27.11 -7.30
CA ILE A 59 22.64 -27.90 -6.37
C ILE A 59 22.23 -29.38 -6.45
N LEU A 60 20.93 -29.69 -6.39
CA LEU A 60 20.43 -31.06 -6.53
C LEU A 60 20.86 -31.72 -7.85
N LYS A 61 20.86 -30.96 -8.96
CA LYS A 61 21.29 -31.46 -10.27
C LYS A 61 22.80 -31.73 -10.35
N ILE A 62 23.62 -30.82 -9.80
CA ILE A 62 25.08 -30.94 -9.83
C ILE A 62 25.55 -32.08 -8.94
N GLU A 63 25.03 -32.15 -7.71
CA GLU A 63 25.43 -33.18 -6.76
C GLU A 63 24.85 -34.57 -7.08
N LYS A 64 23.89 -34.67 -8.02
CA LYS A 64 23.20 -35.91 -8.42
C LYS A 64 22.73 -36.74 -7.24
N LEU A 65 22.25 -36.06 -6.19
CA LEU A 65 21.86 -36.71 -4.95
C LEU A 65 20.61 -37.57 -5.18
N PRO A 66 20.58 -38.81 -4.67
CA PRO A 66 19.36 -39.61 -4.71
C PRO A 66 18.26 -38.95 -3.86
N PRO A 67 16.97 -39.14 -4.21
CA PRO A 67 15.86 -38.44 -3.57
C PRO A 67 15.79 -38.63 -2.04
N LEU A 68 16.20 -39.80 -1.55
CA LEU A 68 16.20 -40.15 -0.12
C LEU A 68 17.48 -39.73 0.62
N HIS A 69 18.44 -39.09 -0.06
CA HIS A 69 19.64 -38.61 0.59
C HIS A 69 19.31 -37.45 1.55
N LYS A 70 19.88 -37.48 2.77
CA LYS A 70 19.61 -36.47 3.81
C LYS A 70 19.77 -35.03 3.32
N LYS A 71 20.77 -34.75 2.47
CA LYS A 71 20.95 -33.41 1.87
C LYS A 71 19.86 -33.07 0.86
N ALA A 72 19.43 -34.02 0.03
CA ALA A 72 18.39 -33.79 -0.97
C ALA A 72 17.05 -33.50 -0.30
N ILE A 73 16.70 -34.24 0.75
CA ILE A 73 15.52 -34.01 1.58
C ILE A 73 15.52 -32.59 2.16
N LYS A 74 16.65 -32.15 2.74
CA LYS A 74 16.80 -30.79 3.28
C LYS A 74 16.62 -29.71 2.22
N ILE A 75 17.22 -29.89 1.04
CA ILE A 75 17.11 -28.91 -0.05
C ILE A 75 15.68 -28.87 -0.59
N ASN A 76 15.00 -30.01 -0.71
CA ASN A 76 13.60 -30.08 -1.14
C ASN A 76 12.67 -29.39 -0.13
N ALA A 77 12.86 -29.62 1.17
CA ALA A 77 12.12 -28.92 2.21
C ALA A 77 12.32 -27.39 2.12
N TYR A 78 13.56 -26.95 1.89
CA TYR A 78 13.85 -25.52 1.70
C TYR A 78 13.18 -24.94 0.44
N ILE A 79 13.10 -25.71 -0.65
CA ILE A 79 12.36 -25.32 -1.85
C ILE A 79 10.86 -25.21 -1.57
N GLU A 80 10.30 -26.12 -0.78
CA GLU A 80 8.89 -26.08 -0.36
C GLU A 80 8.60 -24.84 0.49
N ASP A 81 9.45 -24.53 1.48
CA ASP A 81 9.33 -23.32 2.30
C ASP A 81 9.29 -22.04 1.44
N PHE A 82 10.16 -21.96 0.44
CA PHE A 82 10.17 -20.84 -0.50
C PHE A 82 8.93 -20.76 -1.40
N ASN A 83 8.38 -21.91 -1.81
CA ASN A 83 7.13 -21.92 -2.57
C ASN A 83 5.97 -21.40 -1.71
N ASP A 84 5.95 -21.76 -0.43
CA ASP A 84 4.97 -21.26 0.53
C ASP A 84 5.11 -19.76 0.76
N ASP A 85 6.34 -19.24 0.82
CA ASP A 85 6.60 -17.81 0.91
C ASP A 85 6.13 -17.07 -0.35
N ILE A 86 6.37 -17.60 -1.55
CA ILE A 86 5.80 -17.04 -2.79
C ILE A 86 4.27 -17.01 -2.74
N LYS A 87 3.63 -18.06 -2.21
CA LYS A 87 2.17 -18.12 -2.05
C LYS A 87 1.68 -17.05 -1.07
N LYS A 88 2.38 -16.86 0.06
CA LYS A 88 2.10 -15.78 1.02
C LYS A 88 2.23 -14.42 0.34
N PHE A 89 3.34 -14.15 -0.34
CA PHE A 89 3.59 -12.90 -1.07
C PHE A 89 2.49 -12.58 -2.08
N ARG A 90 2.07 -13.56 -2.89
CA ARG A 90 0.95 -13.39 -3.83
C ARG A 90 -0.35 -13.00 -3.12
N LYS A 91 -0.69 -13.70 -2.04
CA LYS A 91 -1.89 -13.40 -1.24
C LYS A 91 -1.85 -11.99 -0.66
N ARG A 92 -0.68 -11.55 -0.16
CA ARG A 92 -0.47 -10.20 0.36
C ARG A 92 -0.59 -9.14 -0.73
N LYS A 93 0.00 -9.38 -1.92
CA LYS A 93 -0.11 -8.50 -3.08
C LYS A 93 -1.57 -8.31 -3.51
N THR A 94 -2.35 -9.38 -3.62
CA THR A 94 -3.77 -9.28 -3.95
C THR A 94 -4.54 -8.46 -2.92
N LYS A 95 -4.24 -8.62 -1.62
CA LYS A 95 -4.86 -7.79 -0.56
C LYS A 95 -4.56 -6.31 -0.75
N LEU A 96 -3.32 -5.95 -1.11
CA LEU A 96 -2.92 -4.56 -1.36
C LEU A 96 -3.62 -3.97 -2.58
N ILE A 97 -3.73 -4.74 -3.67
CA ILE A 97 -4.46 -4.32 -4.87
C ILE A 97 -5.92 -4.04 -4.52
N ASN A 98 -6.58 -4.95 -3.80
CA ASN A 98 -7.96 -4.77 -3.36
C ASN A 98 -8.14 -3.56 -2.42
N LEU A 99 -7.12 -3.19 -1.65
CA LEU A 99 -7.15 -2.00 -0.80
C LEU A 99 -6.99 -0.71 -1.60
N ARG A 100 -6.18 -0.73 -2.67
CA ARG A 100 -6.01 0.41 -3.58
C ARG A 100 -7.27 0.67 -4.40
N ASP A 101 -7.88 -0.40 -4.90
CA ASP A 101 -9.02 -0.31 -5.82
C ASP A 101 -10.36 -0.20 -5.09
N LYS A 102 -10.37 -0.25 -3.75
CA LYS A 102 -11.57 0.06 -2.95
C LYS A 102 -11.92 1.53 -3.17
N PRO A 103 -13.10 1.85 -3.71
CA PRO A 103 -13.54 3.23 -3.77
C PRO A 103 -13.59 3.78 -2.34
N PRO A 104 -13.30 5.09 -2.14
CA PRO A 104 -13.50 5.71 -0.84
C PRO A 104 -14.93 5.41 -0.43
N SER A 105 -15.08 4.62 0.65
CA SER A 105 -16.37 4.32 1.24
C SER A 105 -17.08 5.66 1.39
N LYS A 106 -18.17 5.88 0.64
CA LYS A 106 -19.04 7.03 0.85
C LYS A 106 -19.36 7.00 2.34
N LYS A 107 -18.82 7.95 3.10
CA LYS A 107 -19.21 8.13 4.49
C LYS A 107 -20.72 8.36 4.44
N SER A 108 -21.50 7.37 4.88
CA SER A 108 -22.88 7.56 5.30
C SER A 108 -22.86 8.32 6.63
N ASN A 109 -22.32 9.52 6.62
CA ASN A 109 -22.56 10.53 7.64
C ASN A 109 -23.31 11.68 6.96
N GLN A 110 -24.47 11.38 6.38
CA GLN A 110 -25.54 12.37 6.41
C GLN A 110 -26.13 12.28 7.80
N ILE A 111 -25.70 13.19 8.68
CA ILE A 111 -26.56 13.62 9.77
C ILE A 111 -27.85 14.08 9.07
N PRO A 112 -29.02 13.49 9.35
CA PRO A 112 -30.26 14.07 8.84
C PRO A 112 -30.33 15.47 9.42
N ILE A 113 -30.11 16.48 8.59
CA ILE A 113 -30.42 17.87 8.94
C ILE A 113 -31.94 17.87 9.04
N SER A 114 -32.43 17.71 10.27
CA SER A 114 -33.82 17.89 10.62
C SER A 114 -34.26 19.22 10.03
N LYS A 115 -35.27 19.15 9.16
CA LYS A 115 -35.97 20.30 8.58
C LYS A 115 -36.24 21.34 9.68
N SER A 116 -35.66 22.53 9.57
CA SER A 116 -36.30 23.81 9.91
C SER A 116 -35.25 24.92 9.90
N THR A 117 -35.23 25.70 8.82
CA THR A 117 -35.34 27.18 8.84
C THR A 117 -35.12 27.63 7.40
N ILE A 118 -36.23 27.91 6.72
CA ILE A 118 -36.24 28.57 5.41
C ILE A 118 -35.73 29.99 5.67
N VAL A 119 -34.52 30.30 5.20
CA VAL A 119 -34.05 31.69 5.15
C VAL A 119 -34.76 32.32 3.95
N PRO A 120 -35.59 33.37 4.13
CA PRO A 120 -36.23 34.02 3.01
C PRO A 120 -35.18 34.69 2.11
N PRO A 121 -35.37 34.72 0.78
CA PRO A 121 -34.46 35.43 -0.10
C PRO A 121 -34.50 36.93 0.22
N LEU A 122 -33.33 37.54 0.45
CA LEU A 122 -33.19 38.99 0.54
C LEU A 122 -33.74 39.61 -0.76
N ALA A 123 -34.78 40.43 -0.63
CA ALA A 123 -35.30 41.22 -1.73
C ALA A 123 -34.18 42.13 -2.27
N ARG A 124 -33.91 42.05 -3.58
CA ARG A 124 -33.02 42.99 -4.27
C ARG A 124 -33.71 44.36 -4.32
N PRO A 125 -33.03 45.47 -3.98
CA PRO A 125 -33.59 46.80 -4.16
C PRO A 125 -33.78 47.08 -5.67
N MET A 126 -35.00 47.43 -6.06
CA MET A 126 -35.29 48.00 -7.38
C MET A 126 -34.69 49.41 -7.44
N ILE A 127 -33.71 49.61 -8.31
CA ILE A 127 -33.26 50.95 -8.68
C ILE A 127 -34.38 51.53 -9.56
N LYS A 128 -35.08 52.55 -9.05
CA LYS A 128 -35.96 53.39 -9.87
C LYS A 128 -35.05 54.32 -10.68
N GLU A 129 -35.09 54.19 -12.00
CA GLU A 129 -34.66 55.26 -12.89
C GLU A 129 -35.60 56.45 -12.66
N THR A 130 -35.05 57.54 -12.12
CA THR A 130 -35.66 58.86 -12.22
C THR A 130 -34.84 59.64 -13.22
N SER A 131 -35.33 59.65 -14.46
CA SER A 131 -35.11 60.75 -15.38
C SER A 131 -35.68 62.02 -14.73
N ASP A 132 -34.86 63.05 -14.58
CA ASP A 132 -35.37 64.41 -14.53
C ASP A 132 -34.44 65.26 -15.40
N GLU A 133 -35.04 65.71 -16.51
CA GLU A 133 -34.62 66.86 -17.28
C GLU A 133 -34.57 68.08 -16.34
N ASN A 134 -33.53 68.90 -16.45
CA ASN A 134 -33.73 70.34 -16.31
C ASN A 134 -32.61 71.12 -17.00
N GLU A 135 -33.03 71.85 -18.02
CA GLU A 135 -32.36 73.01 -18.60
C GLU A 135 -32.13 74.08 -17.51
N ASN A 136 -30.90 74.60 -17.42
CA ASN A 136 -30.57 76.03 -17.58
C ASN A 136 -29.05 76.24 -17.58
#